data_AF-A0A9D6LGQ6-F1
#
_entry.id   AF-A0A9D6LGQ6-F1
#
_cell.length_a   1.000
_cell.length_b   1.000
_cell.length_c   1.000
_cell.angle_alpha   90.00
_cell.angle_beta   90.00
_cell.angle_gamma   90.00
#
_symmetry.space_group_name_H-M   'P 1'
#
loop_
_entity.id
_entity.type
_entity.pdbx_description
1 polymer ?
#
loop_
_entity_poly.entity_id
_entity_poly.type
_entity_poly.pdbx_seq_one_letter_code
_entity_poly.pdbx_strand_id
1 'polypeptide(L)'
;MDKVAQVLEASGGLSSEKAETLAIAITDVMAQNWGGSYIYFPKGNWNGNTLRFFQLAERDWAIYREFNGQNRQDVCDRHNISVQHLYRIIADCRRHIASMRALKTNQTPPVPPVNF
;
A
#
# COMPACT_ATOMS: atom_id res chain seq x y z
N MET A 1 -20.09 16.24 -4.55
CA MET A 1 -19.99 15.40 -3.35
C MET A 1 -18.53 15.15 -3.06
N ASP A 2 -18.06 15.59 -1.88
CA ASP A 2 -16.68 15.45 -1.43
C ASP A 2 -16.33 13.96 -1.24
N LYS A 3 -15.22 13.51 -1.83
CA LYS A 3 -14.78 12.11 -1.75
C LYS A 3 -14.34 11.74 -0.34
N VAL A 4 -13.83 12.69 0.44
CA VAL A 4 -13.44 12.45 1.83
C VAL A 4 -14.68 12.22 2.69
N ALA A 5 -15.73 13.03 2.51
CA ALA A 5 -17.01 12.87 3.21
C ALA A 5 -17.64 11.50 2.93
N GLN A 6 -17.67 11.06 1.66
CA GLN A 6 -18.19 9.73 1.29
C GLN A 6 -17.46 8.58 2.01
N VAL A 7 -16.14 8.68 2.15
CA VAL A 7 -15.35 7.65 2.87
C VAL A 7 -15.66 7.68 4.37
N LEU A 8 -15.86 8.86 4.96
CA LEU A 8 -16.24 9.01 6.37
C LEU A 8 -17.63 8.46 6.67
N GLU A 9 -18.58 8.63 5.76
CA GLU A 9 -19.90 8.00 5.85
C GLU A 9 -19.78 6.47 5.75
N ALA A 10 -19.14 5.98 4.68
CA ALA A 10 -19.08 4.55 4.38
C ALA A 10 -18.26 3.72 5.38
N SER A 11 -17.16 4.27 5.89
CA SER A 11 -16.21 3.55 6.76
C SER A 11 -16.33 3.94 8.23
N GLY A 12 -16.73 5.19 8.51
CA GLY A 12 -16.87 5.72 9.87
C GLY A 12 -18.29 5.67 10.43
N GLY A 13 -19.30 5.44 9.58
CA GLY A 13 -20.71 5.45 10.01
C GLY A 13 -21.21 6.82 10.45
N LEU A 14 -20.56 7.91 9.99
CA LEU A 14 -20.96 9.26 10.32
C LEU A 14 -22.24 9.65 9.56
N SER A 15 -23.07 10.49 10.19
CA SER A 15 -24.15 11.18 9.49
C SER A 15 -23.59 12.14 8.44
N SER A 16 -24.33 12.35 7.36
CA SER A 16 -23.83 13.12 6.21
C SER A 16 -23.34 14.53 6.58
N GLU A 17 -24.10 15.24 7.41
CA GLU A 17 -23.73 16.58 7.90
C GLU A 17 -22.42 16.60 8.72
N LYS A 18 -22.18 15.55 9.53
CA LYS A 18 -20.93 15.43 10.30
C LYS A 18 -19.76 15.02 9.39
N ALA A 19 -20.01 14.16 8.41
CA ALA A 19 -19.00 13.73 7.46
C ALA A 19 -18.51 14.89 6.59
N GLU A 20 -19.41 15.76 6.13
CA GLU A 20 -19.05 16.97 5.38
C GLU A 20 -18.23 17.93 6.24
N THR A 21 -18.67 18.20 7.47
CA THR A 21 -17.94 19.09 8.39
C THR A 21 -16.53 18.59 8.67
N LEU A 22 -16.36 17.28 8.93
CA LEU A 22 -15.03 16.70 9.12
C LEU A 22 -14.20 16.70 7.84
N ALA A 23 -14.80 16.45 6.68
CA ALA A 23 -14.09 16.45 5.40
C ALA A 23 -13.46 17.81 5.08
N ILE A 24 -14.18 18.90 5.39
CA ILE A 24 -13.65 20.27 5.29
C ILE A 24 -12.46 20.45 6.24
N ALA A 25 -12.62 20.11 7.52
CA ALA A 25 -11.53 20.25 8.50
C ALA A 25 -10.27 19.43 8.12
N ILE A 26 -10.45 18.22 7.59
CA ILE A 26 -9.35 17.39 7.11
C ILE A 26 -8.68 18.05 5.91
N THR A 27 -9.46 18.54 4.95
CA THR A 27 -8.95 19.20 3.75
C THR A 27 -8.17 20.47 4.11
N ASP A 28 -8.63 21.24 5.09
CA ASP A 28 -7.93 22.42 5.60
C ASP A 28 -6.57 22.05 6.22
N VAL A 29 -6.49 20.98 7.00
CA VAL A 29 -5.23 20.48 7.56
C VAL A 29 -4.28 20.03 6.44
N MET A 30 -4.82 19.35 5.41
CA MET A 30 -4.02 18.95 4.25
C MET A 30 -3.47 20.17 3.50
N ALA A 31 -4.31 21.18 3.28
CA ALA A 31 -3.93 22.41 2.61
C ALA A 31 -2.93 23.24 3.42
N GLN A 32 -3.05 23.29 4.75
CA GLN A 32 -2.08 24.01 5.60
C GLN A 32 -0.72 23.34 5.65
N ASN A 33 -0.69 22.00 5.74
CA ASN A 33 0.56 21.26 5.88
C ASN A 33 1.29 21.05 4.54
N TRP A 34 0.54 20.94 3.45
CA TRP A 34 1.08 20.55 2.15
C TRP A 34 0.71 21.49 1.00
N GLY A 35 -0.12 22.50 1.25
CA GLY A 35 -0.45 23.53 0.27
C GLY A 35 0.79 24.30 -0.16
N GLY A 36 0.91 24.52 -1.47
CA GLY A 36 2.10 25.11 -2.10
C GLY A 36 3.09 24.08 -2.64
N SER A 37 3.00 22.81 -2.23
CA SER A 37 3.78 21.71 -2.81
C SER A 37 2.97 20.93 -3.85
N TYR A 38 3.62 20.50 -4.94
CA TYR A 38 2.99 19.58 -5.90
C TYR A 38 3.03 18.15 -5.36
N ILE A 39 1.94 17.69 -4.75
CA ILE A 39 1.79 16.29 -4.33
C ILE A 39 1.13 15.49 -5.45
N TYR A 40 1.92 14.60 -6.05
CA TYR A 40 1.41 13.63 -7.00
C TYR A 40 0.85 12.41 -6.26
N PHE A 41 -0.46 12.18 -6.42
CA PHE A 41 -1.10 10.92 -6.05
C PHE A 41 -1.13 10.02 -7.30
N PRO A 42 -0.25 9.02 -7.41
CA PRO A 42 -0.30 8.11 -8.54
C PRO A 42 -1.65 7.42 -8.60
N LYS A 43 -2.25 7.37 -9.80
CA LYS A 43 -3.39 6.49 -10.06
C LYS A 43 -2.86 5.05 -10.17
N GLY A 44 -3.47 4.14 -9.43
CA GLY A 44 -3.05 2.73 -9.36
C GLY A 44 -3.15 2.02 -10.71
N ASN A 45 -2.04 1.99 -11.46
CA ASN A 45 -1.86 1.19 -12.67
C ASN A 45 -0.35 0.87 -12.76
N TRP A 46 0.11 -0.27 -12.27
CA TRP A 46 0.24 -1.56 -12.98
C TRP A 46 1.28 -1.55 -14.12
N ASN A 47 2.54 -1.44 -13.73
CA ASN A 47 3.69 -1.94 -14.51
C ASN A 47 4.82 -2.40 -13.56
N GLY A 48 4.43 -3.06 -12.47
CA GLY A 48 5.33 -3.89 -11.68
C GLY A 48 6.10 -3.19 -10.57
N ASN A 49 5.92 -1.89 -10.34
CA ASN A 49 6.47 -1.19 -9.18
C ASN A 49 5.53 -0.07 -8.75
N THR A 50 5.32 0.06 -7.45
CA THR A 50 4.78 1.28 -6.82
C THR A 50 3.30 1.56 -7.05
N LEU A 51 2.46 0.76 -6.37
CA LEU A 51 1.28 1.20 -5.61
C LEU A 51 0.62 0.05 -4.80
N ARG A 52 1.34 -1.06 -4.61
CA ARG A 52 0.99 -2.10 -3.62
C ARG A 52 1.43 -1.77 -2.20
N PHE A 53 2.08 -0.62 -1.97
CA PHE A 53 2.70 -0.32 -0.67
C PHE A 53 1.70 -0.27 0.50
N PHE A 54 0.44 0.09 0.25
CA PHE A 54 -0.60 0.13 1.28
C PHE A 54 -1.60 -1.03 1.20
N GLN A 55 -1.70 -1.68 0.04
CA GLN A 55 -2.55 -2.84 -0.19
C GLN A 55 -1.70 -3.91 -0.85
N LEU A 56 -0.90 -4.62 -0.05
CA LEU A 56 -0.54 -5.97 -0.47
C LEU A 56 -1.86 -6.72 -0.60
N ALA A 57 -2.24 -7.05 -1.83
CA ALA A 57 -3.42 -7.86 -2.09
C ALA A 57 -3.34 -9.11 -1.21
N GLU A 58 -4.45 -9.48 -0.57
CA GLU A 58 -4.54 -10.64 0.33
C GLU A 58 -3.94 -11.91 -0.29
N ARG A 59 -4.09 -12.07 -1.61
CA ARG A 59 -3.48 -13.11 -2.42
C ARG A 59 -1.95 -13.18 -2.27
N ASP A 60 -1.25 -12.06 -2.35
CA ASP A 60 0.20 -12.02 -2.28
C ASP A 60 0.71 -12.34 -0.87
N TRP A 61 -0.05 -11.96 0.16
CA TRP A 61 0.21 -12.40 1.54
C TRP A 61 -0.02 -13.90 1.73
N ALA A 62 -1.03 -14.47 1.09
CA ALA A 62 -1.25 -15.92 1.10
C ALA A 62 -0.07 -16.65 0.45
N ILE A 63 0.36 -16.22 -0.74
CA ILE A 63 1.53 -16.78 -1.44
C ILE A 63 2.80 -16.66 -0.59
N TYR A 64 3.03 -15.50 0.04
CA TYR A 64 4.19 -15.28 0.91
C TYR A 64 4.20 -16.19 2.14
N ARG A 65 3.05 -16.41 2.78
CA ARG A 65 2.91 -17.31 3.94
C ARG A 65 3.10 -18.78 3.58
N GLU A 66 2.67 -19.15 2.38
CA GLU A 66 2.74 -20.52 1.87
C GLU A 66 4.17 -20.90 1.42
N PHE A 67 4.97 -19.91 1.01
CA PHE A 67 6.33 -20.15 0.53
C PHE A 67 7.32 -20.40 1.68
N ASN A 68 8.00 -21.56 1.64
CA ASN A 68 8.96 -22.00 2.66
C ASN A 68 10.43 -21.98 2.20
N GLY A 69 10.71 -21.49 0.99
CA GLY A 69 12.05 -21.45 0.41
C GLY A 69 12.41 -22.64 -0.49
N GLN A 70 11.74 -23.78 -0.32
CA GLN A 70 12.01 -25.01 -1.06
C GLN A 70 10.84 -25.43 -1.98
N ASN A 71 9.62 -24.99 -1.68
CA ASN A 71 8.39 -25.34 -2.40
C ASN A 71 8.06 -24.43 -3.60
N ARG A 72 9.07 -23.88 -4.30
CA ARG A 72 8.85 -22.88 -5.36
C ARG A 72 7.94 -23.34 -6.49
N GLN A 73 8.08 -24.58 -6.94
CA GLN A 73 7.33 -25.11 -8.09
C GLN A 73 5.88 -25.33 -7.71
N ASP A 74 5.64 -26.00 -6.59
CA ASP A 74 4.32 -26.28 -6.04
C ASP A 74 3.50 -25.00 -5.79
N VAL A 75 4.12 -23.95 -5.22
CA VAL A 75 3.46 -22.65 -5.03
C VAL A 75 3.15 -21.97 -6.37
N CYS A 76 4.05 -22.07 -7.36
CA CYS A 76 3.82 -21.50 -8.68
C CYS A 76 2.65 -22.17 -9.41
N ASP A 77 2.57 -23.50 -9.31
CA ASP A 77 1.52 -24.29 -9.94
C ASP A 77 0.15 -24.03 -9.29
N ARG A 78 0.10 -23.98 -7.95
CA ARG A 78 -1.13 -23.71 -7.20
C ARG A 78 -1.72 -22.32 -7.45
N HIS A 79 -0.86 -21.32 -7.66
CA HIS A 79 -1.28 -19.93 -7.88
C HIS A 79 -1.24 -19.50 -9.36
N ASN A 80 -0.88 -20.42 -10.27
CA ASN A 80 -0.69 -20.18 -11.70
C ASN A 80 0.19 -18.94 -11.99
N ILE A 81 1.36 -18.89 -11.36
CA ILE A 81 2.34 -17.80 -11.50
C ILE A 81 3.70 -18.32 -11.93
N SER A 82 4.50 -17.46 -12.57
CA SER A 82 5.90 -17.81 -12.87
C SER A 82 6.79 -17.72 -11.62
N VAL A 83 7.88 -18.48 -11.61
CA VAL A 83 8.90 -18.43 -10.54
C VAL A 83 9.47 -17.01 -10.37
N GLN A 84 9.64 -16.27 -11.47
CA GLN A 84 10.08 -14.87 -11.43
C GLN A 84 9.06 -14.00 -10.68
N HIS A 85 7.77 -14.22 -10.91
CA HIS A 85 6.70 -13.50 -10.22
C HIS A 85 6.66 -13.87 -8.73
N LEU A 86 6.83 -15.15 -8.37
CA LEU A 86 6.94 -15.58 -6.98
C LEU A 86 8.06 -14.84 -6.24
N TYR A 87 9.26 -14.75 -6.82
CA TYR A 87 10.36 -14.02 -6.20
C TYR A 87 10.10 -12.52 -6.06
N ARG A 88 9.42 -11.90 -7.03
CA ARG A 88 8.98 -10.50 -6.91
C ARG A 88 8.00 -10.31 -5.74
N ILE A 89 7.00 -11.18 -5.62
CA ILE A 89 6.04 -11.16 -4.50
C ILE A 89 6.77 -11.26 -3.16
N ILE A 90 7.74 -12.19 -3.03
CA ILE A 90 8.52 -12.36 -1.80
C ILE A 90 9.34 -11.11 -1.48
N ALA A 91 10.01 -10.54 -2.48
CA ALA A 91 10.80 -9.32 -2.31
C ALA A 91 9.92 -8.16 -1.84
N ASP A 92 8.73 -8.01 -2.42
CA ASP A 92 7.78 -6.95 -2.10
C ASP A 92 7.24 -7.09 -0.67
N CYS A 93 6.86 -8.30 -0.27
CA CYS A 93 6.41 -8.60 1.10
C CYS A 93 7.49 -8.28 2.14
N ARG A 94 8.75 -8.65 1.86
CA ARG A 94 9.88 -8.36 2.76
C ARG A 94 10.12 -6.86 2.90
N ARG A 95 10.06 -6.09 1.81
CA ARG A 95 10.18 -4.62 1.87
C ARG A 95 9.07 -4.01 2.72
N HIS A 96 7.84 -4.48 2.56
CA HIS A 96 6.71 -4.00 3.35
C HIS A 96 6.86 -4.33 4.84
N ILE A 97 7.31 -5.54 5.19
CA ILE A 97 7.61 -5.90 6.59
C ILE A 97 8.72 -5.00 7.16
N ALA A 98 9.77 -4.73 6.38
CA ALA A 98 10.87 -3.86 6.79
C ALA A 98 10.40 -2.41 7.00
N SER A 99 9.58 -1.86 6.10
CA SER A 99 9.01 -0.52 6.27
C SER A 99 8.08 -0.44 7.48
N MET A 100 7.23 -1.45 7.68
CA MET A 100 6.35 -1.55 8.85
C MET A 100 7.14 -1.64 10.17
N ARG A 101 8.29 -2.32 10.18
CA ARG A 101 9.20 -2.35 11.34
C ARG A 101 9.86 -0.99 11.57
N ALA A 102 10.37 -0.36 10.52
CA ALA A 102 10.99 0.96 10.53
C ALA A 102 10.05 2.06 11.08
N LEU A 103 8.77 2.03 10.71
CA LEU A 103 7.73 2.93 11.24
C LEU A 103 7.48 2.72 12.75
N LYS A 104 7.59 1.48 13.24
CA LYS A 104 7.49 1.19 14.69
C LYS A 104 8.73 1.64 15.48
N THR A 105 9.86 1.89 14.82
CA THR A 105 11.15 2.21 15.44
C THR A 105 11.62 3.65 15.19
N ASN A 106 10.78 4.55 14.63
CA ASN A 106 11.15 5.93 14.28
C ASN A 106 12.44 6.05 13.42
N GLN A 107 12.75 5.06 12.57
CA GLN A 107 13.90 5.11 11.65
C GLN A 107 13.43 4.93 10.22
N THR A 108 13.98 5.71 9.29
CA THR A 108 13.64 5.66 7.85
C THR A 108 14.18 4.37 7.21
N PRO A 109 13.37 3.61 6.43
CA PRO A 109 13.83 2.37 5.83
C PRO A 109 14.92 2.62 4.75
N PRO A 110 15.90 1.72 4.61
CA PRO A 110 16.98 1.88 3.64
C PRO A 110 16.42 1.83 2.20
N VAL A 111 16.77 2.84 1.41
CA VAL A 111 16.44 2.91 -0.02
C VAL A 111 17.28 1.84 -0.75
N PRO A 112 16.66 0.90 -1.48
CA PRO A 112 17.42 -0.08 -2.24
C PRO A 112 18.24 0.61 -3.33
N PRO A 113 19.44 0.11 -3.66
CA PRO A 113 20.26 0.69 -4.72
C PRO A 113 19.51 0.61 -6.06
N VAL A 114 19.45 1.73 -6.76
CA VAL A 114 18.98 1.79 -8.15
C VAL A 114 20.12 1.27 -9.01
N ASN A 115 19.99 0.04 -9.51
CA ASN A 115 20.86 -0.45 -10.56
C ASN A 115 20.36 0.13 -11.89
N PHE A 116 21.19 0.99 -12.50
CA PHE A 116 21.00 1.50 -13.86
C PHE A 116 21.31 0.42 -14.91
#